data_AF-A0A3P7JGN7-F1
#
_entry.id   AF-A0A3P7JGN7-F1
#
_cell.length_a   1.000
_cell.length_b   1.000
_cell.length_c   1.000
_cell.angle_alpha   90.00
_cell.angle_beta   90.00
_cell.angle_gamma   90.00
#
_symmetry.space_group_name_H-M   'P 1'
#
loop_
_entity.id
_entity.type
_entity.pdbx_description
1 polymer ?
#
loop_
_entity_poly.entity_id
_entity_poly.type
_entity_poly.pdbx_seq_one_letter_code
_entity_poly.pdbx_strand_id
1 'polypeptide(L)'
;MKIKRTEFRPPPKVDSAVVRIAPKNPPPPINFDEWEGMLRLCFLRKNKTLLSIFKQNNVAELIEKNYQKLCSLLNKPFPKDLDMKKMIEDTLTEAGFADKRARKMSIEQFLALLLAFNKAGIHFHS
;
A
#
# COMPACT_ATOMS: atom_id res chain seq x y z
N MET A 1 19.64 -15.99 13.82
CA MET A 1 20.97 -16.66 13.88
C MET A 1 21.59 -16.60 12.49
N LYS A 2 22.77 -15.99 12.32
CA LYS A 2 23.46 -15.92 11.01
C LYS A 2 24.31 -17.19 10.82
N ILE A 3 24.24 -17.81 9.65
CA ILE A 3 25.03 -18.99 9.27
C ILE A 3 25.95 -18.59 8.12
N LYS A 4 27.26 -18.79 8.30
CA LYS A 4 28.26 -18.48 7.28
C LYS A 4 28.14 -19.46 6.12
N ARG A 5 28.39 -19.01 4.89
CA ARG A 5 28.41 -19.88 3.69
C ARG A 5 29.37 -21.07 3.78
N THR A 6 30.42 -20.99 4.60
CA THR A 6 31.41 -22.07 4.79
C THR A 6 30.85 -23.32 5.46
N GLU A 7 29.72 -23.19 6.18
CA GLU A 7 29.06 -24.30 6.86
C GLU A 7 28.28 -25.21 5.90
N PHE A 8 28.12 -24.81 4.64
CA PHE A 8 27.38 -25.56 3.62
C PHE A 8 28.32 -26.28 2.66
N ARG A 9 27.89 -27.43 2.15
CA ARG A 9 28.60 -28.19 1.10
C ARG A 9 27.65 -28.49 -0.06
N PRO A 10 27.88 -27.95 -1.27
CA PRO A 10 28.90 -26.94 -1.62
C PRO A 10 28.58 -25.55 -1.02
N PRO A 11 29.59 -24.68 -0.80
CA PRO A 11 29.38 -23.34 -0.23
C PRO A 11 28.60 -22.42 -1.19
N PRO A 12 27.51 -21.77 -0.74
CA PRO A 12 26.80 -20.76 -1.53
C PRO A 12 27.57 -19.43 -1.60
N LYS A 13 27.13 -18.52 -2.48
CA LYS A 13 27.75 -17.19 -2.65
C LYS A 13 27.39 -16.18 -1.55
N VAL A 14 26.38 -16.49 -0.74
CA VAL A 14 25.82 -15.57 0.28
C VAL A 14 25.69 -16.29 1.62
N ASP A 15 25.78 -15.53 2.71
CA ASP A 15 25.50 -16.06 4.04
C ASP A 15 24.00 -16.30 4.23
N SER A 16 23.66 -17.28 5.08
CA SER A 16 22.28 -17.64 5.40
C SER A 16 21.86 -17.10 6.77
N ALA A 17 20.55 -17.09 7.04
CA ALA A 17 20.01 -16.78 8.35
C ALA A 17 18.82 -17.67 8.67
N VAL A 18 18.74 -18.15 9.90
CA VAL A 18 17.56 -18.87 10.42
C VAL A 18 16.63 -17.86 11.09
N VAL A 19 15.38 -17.87 10.66
CA VAL A 19 14.28 -17.05 11.18
C VAL A 19 13.15 -17.97 11.67
N ARG A 20 12.49 -17.59 12.76
CA ARG A 20 11.26 -18.23 13.24
C ARG A 20 10.10 -17.29 12.94
N ILE A 21 9.09 -17.78 12.24
CA ILE A 21 7.86 -17.04 11.95
C ILE A 21 6.74 -17.68 12.76
N ALA A 22 6.07 -16.89 13.59
CA ALA A 22 4.90 -17.32 14.36
C ALA A 22 3.69 -16.52 13.87
N PRO A 23 2.64 -17.19 13.34
CA PRO A 23 1.40 -16.51 12.96
C PRO A 23 0.75 -15.84 14.18
N LYS A 24 0.17 -14.65 13.98
CA LYS A 24 -0.67 -14.02 15.00
C LYS A 24 -2.04 -14.71 15.03
N ASN A 25 -2.51 -15.07 16.22
CA ASN A 25 -3.82 -15.70 16.43
C ASN A 25 -4.61 -14.89 17.48
N PRO A 26 -5.77 -14.29 17.12
CA PRO A 26 -6.38 -14.29 15.79
C PRO A 26 -5.57 -13.48 14.77
N PRO A 27 -5.74 -13.76 13.46
CA PRO A 27 -5.20 -12.90 12.42
C PRO A 27 -5.82 -11.51 12.55
N PRO A 28 -5.06 -10.44 12.24
CA PRO A 28 -5.61 -9.09 12.30
C PRO A 28 -6.75 -8.94 11.26
N PRO A 29 -7.84 -8.24 11.59
CA PRO A 29 -9.01 -8.08 10.72
C PRO A 29 -8.72 -7.02 9.64
N ILE A 30 -7.85 -7.37 8.69
CA ILE A 30 -7.43 -6.48 7.60
C ILE A 30 -7.69 -7.22 6.29
N ASN A 31 -8.26 -6.52 5.30
CA ASN A 31 -8.30 -7.02 3.94
C ASN A 31 -6.86 -7.05 3.38
N PHE A 32 -6.29 -8.26 3.29
CA PHE A 32 -4.89 -8.43 2.90
C PHE A 32 -4.63 -7.98 1.46
N ASP A 33 -5.58 -8.19 0.56
CA ASP A 33 -5.43 -7.83 -0.86
C ASP A 33 -5.33 -6.31 -1.04
N GLU A 34 -6.20 -5.55 -0.35
CA GLU A 34 -6.13 -4.09 -0.35
C GLU A 34 -4.86 -3.56 0.30
N TRP A 35 -4.50 -4.17 1.44
CA TRP A 35 -3.29 -3.83 2.16
C TRP A 35 -2.04 -4.03 1.31
N GLU A 36 -1.92 -5.17 0.66
CA GLU A 36 -0.81 -5.49 -0.24
C GLU A 36 -0.78 -4.52 -1.44
N GLY A 37 -1.92 -4.29 -2.08
CA GLY A 37 -2.04 -3.38 -3.23
C GLY A 37 -1.56 -1.97 -2.89
N MET A 38 -2.01 -1.42 -1.76
CA MET A 38 -1.56 -0.11 -1.27
C MET A 38 -0.06 -0.10 -0.96
N LEU A 39 0.44 -1.12 -0.24
CA LEU A 39 1.86 -1.19 0.13
C LEU A 39 2.77 -1.30 -1.08
N ARG A 40 2.38 -2.09 -2.10
CA ARG A 40 3.15 -2.25 -3.33
C ARG A 40 3.38 -0.91 -4.03
N LEU A 41 2.35 -0.06 -4.08
CA LEU A 41 2.45 1.31 -4.61
C LEU A 41 3.38 2.17 -3.74
N CYS A 42 3.18 2.17 -2.43
CA CYS A 42 3.96 2.97 -1.49
C CYS A 42 5.48 2.64 -1.53
N PHE A 43 5.83 1.36 -1.71
CA PHE A 43 7.22 0.91 -1.67
C PHE A 43 7.92 0.91 -3.04
N LEU A 44 7.20 1.17 -4.15
CA LEU A 44 7.81 1.33 -5.49
C LEU A 44 8.93 2.38 -5.47
N ARG A 45 8.71 3.49 -4.77
CA ARG A 45 9.71 4.57 -4.57
C ARG A 45 9.75 5.00 -3.10
N LYS A 46 10.19 4.09 -2.21
CA LYS A 46 10.17 4.26 -0.73
C LYS A 46 10.76 5.57 -0.15
N ASN A 47 11.58 6.28 -0.92
CA ASN A 47 12.22 7.55 -0.53
C ASN A 47 11.45 8.80 -0.99
N LYS A 48 10.48 8.66 -1.89
CA LYS A 48 9.61 9.75 -2.36
C LYS A 48 8.45 9.94 -1.39
N THR A 49 7.85 11.14 -1.43
CA THR A 49 6.65 11.44 -0.65
C THR A 49 5.47 10.64 -1.19
N LEU A 50 4.53 10.28 -0.32
CA LEU A 50 3.33 9.53 -0.74
C LEU A 50 2.55 10.32 -1.78
N LEU A 51 2.42 11.65 -1.62
CA LEU A 51 1.78 12.49 -2.63
C LEU A 51 2.42 12.35 -4.01
N SER A 52 3.76 12.34 -4.09
CA SER A 52 4.48 12.17 -5.36
C SER A 52 4.29 10.78 -5.99
N ILE A 53 4.02 9.75 -5.19
CA ILE A 53 3.76 8.39 -5.67
C ILE A 53 2.34 8.31 -6.22
N PHE A 54 1.35 8.77 -5.46
CA PHE A 54 -0.06 8.66 -5.85
C PHE A 54 -0.47 9.65 -6.96
N LYS A 55 0.30 10.71 -7.21
CA LYS A 55 0.09 11.64 -8.32
C LYS A 55 0.53 11.09 -9.68
N GLN A 56 1.21 9.94 -9.73
CA GLN A 56 1.59 9.33 -11.01
C GLN A 56 0.36 8.90 -11.82
N ASN A 57 0.38 9.14 -13.14
CA ASN A 57 -0.77 8.87 -14.01
C ASN A 57 -1.23 7.41 -13.94
N ASN A 58 -0.30 6.46 -13.99
CA ASN A 58 -0.60 5.03 -13.90
C ASN A 58 -1.29 4.64 -12.57
N VAL A 59 -0.96 5.32 -11.47
CA VAL A 59 -1.57 5.07 -10.16
C VAL A 59 -2.95 5.70 -10.10
N ALA A 60 -3.10 6.94 -10.60
CA ALA A 60 -4.40 7.60 -10.67
C ALA A 60 -5.40 6.82 -11.55
N GLU A 61 -4.97 6.34 -12.72
CA GLU A 61 -5.79 5.51 -13.63
C GLU A 61 -6.20 4.18 -13.00
N LEU A 62 -5.31 3.55 -12.21
CA LEU A 62 -5.63 2.31 -11.48
C LEU A 62 -6.71 2.57 -10.42
N ILE A 63 -6.54 3.63 -9.63
CA ILE A 63 -7.49 4.00 -8.58
C ILE A 63 -8.83 4.38 -9.19
N GLU A 64 -8.84 5.13 -10.30
CA GLU A 64 -10.05 5.52 -11.01
C GLU A 64 -10.84 4.29 -11.50
N LYS A 65 -10.17 3.31 -12.11
CA LYS A 65 -10.80 2.05 -12.53
C LYS A 65 -11.41 1.29 -11.35
N ASN A 66 -10.72 1.27 -10.21
CA ASN A 66 -11.23 0.62 -9.00
C ASN A 66 -12.43 1.38 -8.42
N TYR A 67 -12.38 2.71 -8.45
CA TYR A 67 -13.49 3.55 -8.02
C TYR A 67 -14.73 3.37 -8.92
N GLN A 68 -14.56 3.29 -10.24
CA GLN A 68 -15.63 2.98 -11.19
C GLN A 68 -16.27 1.62 -10.93
N LYS A 69 -15.47 0.59 -10.63
CA LYS A 69 -15.97 -0.73 -10.23
C LYS A 69 -16.79 -0.65 -8.94
N LEU A 70 -16.31 0.09 -7.93
CA LEU A 70 -17.02 0.28 -6.68
C LEU A 70 -18.36 1.00 -6.89
N CYS A 71 -18.38 2.08 -7.68
CA CYS A 71 -19.61 2.79 -8.03
C CYS A 71 -20.62 1.87 -8.71
N SER A 72 -20.16 1.02 -9.64
CA SER A 72 -21.00 0.02 -10.30
C SER A 72 -21.59 -0.99 -9.30
N LEU A 73 -20.79 -1.49 -8.36
CA LEU A 73 -21.25 -2.43 -7.33
C LEU A 73 -22.27 -1.80 -6.36
N LEU A 74 -22.07 -0.53 -6.01
CA LEU A 74 -22.96 0.21 -5.10
C LEU A 74 -24.18 0.82 -5.82
N ASN A 75 -24.33 0.61 -7.13
CA ASN A 75 -25.35 1.24 -7.97
C ASN A 75 -25.36 2.78 -7.85
N LYS A 76 -24.19 3.40 -7.64
CA LYS A 76 -24.03 4.85 -7.58
C LYS A 76 -23.58 5.38 -8.93
N PRO A 77 -24.11 6.51 -9.41
CA PRO A 77 -23.66 7.10 -10.66
C PRO A 77 -22.19 7.54 -10.52
N PHE A 78 -21.34 7.16 -11.47
CA PHE A 78 -19.98 7.65 -11.54
C PHE A 78 -19.99 9.13 -11.99
N PRO A 79 -19.48 10.07 -11.18
CA PRO A 79 -19.45 11.47 -11.54
C PRO A 79 -18.43 11.69 -12.67
N LYS A 80 -18.89 12.19 -13.83
CA LYS A 80 -18.06 12.40 -15.02
C LYS A 80 -17.00 13.49 -14.88
N ASP A 81 -17.20 14.40 -13.92
CA ASP A 81 -16.29 15.54 -13.66
C ASP A 81 -15.33 15.29 -12.48
N LEU A 82 -15.17 14.04 -12.06
CA LEU A 82 -14.32 13.71 -10.90
C LEU A 82 -12.83 13.78 -11.25
N ASP A 83 -12.12 14.73 -10.66
CA ASP A 83 -10.65 14.71 -10.66
C ASP A 83 -10.12 13.77 -9.58
N MET A 84 -9.82 12.53 -9.99
CA MET A 84 -9.28 11.51 -9.09
C MET A 84 -7.95 11.94 -8.45
N LYS A 85 -7.11 12.70 -9.15
CA LYS A 85 -5.82 13.14 -8.60
C LYS A 85 -6.03 14.11 -7.45
N LYS A 86 -6.96 15.05 -7.63
CA LYS A 86 -7.32 16.00 -6.58
C LYS A 86 -7.91 15.28 -5.37
N MET A 87 -8.83 14.34 -5.58
CA MET A 87 -9.41 13.56 -4.49
C MET A 87 -8.35 12.77 -3.68
N ILE A 88 -7.34 12.19 -4.35
CA ILE A 88 -6.23 11.52 -3.66
C ILE A 88 -5.36 12.52 -2.90
N GLU A 89 -5.06 13.68 -3.52
CA GLU A 89 -4.27 14.76 -2.91
C GLU A 89 -4.95 15.30 -1.64
N ASP A 90 -6.26 15.53 -1.71
CA ASP A 90 -7.09 15.98 -0.58
C ASP A 90 -7.09 14.92 0.54
N THR A 91 -7.37 13.65 0.20
CA THR A 91 -7.38 12.53 1.18
C THR A 91 -6.03 12.38 1.89
N LEU A 92 -4.92 12.49 1.15
CA LEU A 92 -3.57 12.37 1.71
C LEU A 92 -3.18 13.57 2.58
N THR A 93 -3.65 14.76 2.23
CA THR A 93 -3.37 16.01 2.95
C THR A 93 -4.17 16.04 4.25
N GLU A 94 -5.47 15.75 4.20
CA GLU A 94 -6.35 15.66 5.37
C GLU A 94 -5.88 14.60 6.38
N ALA A 95 -5.43 13.45 5.88
CA ALA A 95 -4.91 12.38 6.74
C ALA A 95 -3.46 12.63 7.24
N GLY A 96 -2.80 13.71 6.80
CA GLY A 96 -1.43 14.06 7.23
C GLY A 96 -0.36 13.07 6.72
N PHE A 97 -0.57 12.49 5.55
CA PHE A 97 0.35 11.54 4.90
C PHE A 97 1.03 12.07 3.64
N ALA A 98 0.61 13.23 3.12
CA ALA A 98 1.12 13.81 1.87
C ALA A 98 2.67 13.85 1.80
N ASP A 99 3.33 14.38 2.84
CA ASP A 99 4.80 14.53 2.90
C ASP A 99 5.54 13.34 3.53
N LYS A 100 4.81 12.34 4.03
CA LYS A 100 5.42 11.14 4.62
C LYS A 100 6.03 10.28 3.53
N ARG A 101 7.01 9.47 3.93
CA ARG A 101 7.77 8.57 3.05
C ARG A 101 7.67 7.16 3.61
N ALA A 102 7.33 6.20 2.75
CA ALA A 102 7.09 4.81 3.15
C ALA A 102 8.21 4.20 4.00
N ARG A 103 9.48 4.53 3.70
CA ARG A 103 10.64 4.02 4.47
C ARG A 103 10.65 4.38 5.96
N LYS A 104 9.95 5.45 6.36
CA LYS A 104 9.92 5.95 7.74
C LYS A 104 8.60 5.62 8.44
N MET A 105 7.67 4.96 7.75
CA MET A 105 6.34 4.71 8.28
C MET A 105 6.28 3.38 9.04
N SER A 106 5.52 3.37 10.13
CA SER A 106 5.22 2.16 10.89
C SER A 106 4.00 1.43 10.31
N ILE A 107 3.75 0.21 10.79
CA ILE A 107 2.58 -0.59 10.37
C ILE A 107 1.28 0.14 10.72
N GLU A 108 1.19 0.73 11.90
CA GLU A 108 0.02 1.48 12.37
C GLU A 108 -0.29 2.68 11.47
N GLN A 109 0.76 3.35 10.98
CA GLN A 109 0.63 4.46 10.05
C GLN A 109 0.10 4.03 8.68
N PHE A 110 0.53 2.87 8.20
CA PHE A 110 -0.06 2.30 6.98
C PHE A 110 -1.52 1.87 7.20
N LEU A 111 -1.87 1.34 8.38
CA LEU A 111 -3.25 0.97 8.69
C LEU A 111 -4.17 2.19 8.73
N ALA A 112 -3.70 3.28 9.34
CA ALA A 112 -4.41 4.56 9.35
C ALA A 112 -4.56 5.15 7.93
N LEU A 113 -3.53 5.00 7.09
CA LEU A 113 -3.58 5.43 5.70
C LEU A 113 -4.61 4.62 4.88
N LEU A 114 -4.61 3.30 5.02
CA LEU A 114 -5.60 2.44 4.36
C LEU A 114 -7.02 2.79 4.80
N LEU A 115 -7.23 3.02 6.10
CA LEU A 115 -8.51 3.46 6.63
C LEU A 115 -8.96 4.80 6.04
N ALA A 116 -8.05 5.76 5.87
CA ALA A 116 -8.35 7.06 5.27
C ALA A 116 -8.80 6.91 3.80
N PHE A 117 -8.09 6.08 3.03
CA PHE A 117 -8.48 5.78 1.66
C PHE A 117 -9.84 5.07 1.57
N ASN A 118 -10.07 4.05 2.42
CA ASN A 118 -11.34 3.32 2.43
C ASN A 118 -12.53 4.23 2.81
N LYS A 119 -12.32 5.21 3.71
CA LYS A 119 -13.34 6.22 4.04
C LYS A 119 -13.64 7.15 2.86
N ALA A 120 -12.64 7.46 2.04
CA ALA A 120 -12.82 8.20 0.79
C ALA A 120 -13.38 7.32 -0.34
N GLY A 121 -13.60 6.02 -0.13
CA GLY A 121 -14.04 5.08 -1.17
C GLY A 121 -12.93 4.72 -2.17
N ILE A 122 -11.66 4.99 -1.83
CA ILE A 122 -10.50 4.61 -2.61
C ILE A 122 -10.05 3.22 -2.17
N HIS A 123 -10.12 2.25 -3.08
CA HIS A 123 -9.75 0.85 -2.81
C HIS A 123 -8.64 0.37 -3.74
N PHE A 124 -7.77 -0.49 -3.23
CA PHE A 124 -6.58 -1.00 -3.91
C PHE A 124 -6.71 -2.48 -4.24
N HIS A 125 -7.60 -2.81 -5.17
CA HIS A 125 -7.71 -4.17 -5.69
C HIS A 125 -6.83 -4.33 -6.94
N SER A 126 -6.26 -5.52 -7.11
CA SER A 126 -5.61 -5.93 -8.36
C SER A 126 -6.63 -6.25 -9.45
#